data_AF-A0A4Q3Z4G0-F1
#
_entry.id   AF-A0A4Q3Z4G0-F1
#
_cell.length_a   1.000
_cell.length_b   1.000
_cell.length_c   1.000
_cell.angle_alpha   90.00
_cell.angle_beta   90.00
_cell.angle_gamma   90.00
#
_symmetry.space_group_name_H-M   'P 1'
#
loop_
_entity.id
_entity.type
_entity.pdbx_description
1 polymer ?
#
loop_
_entity_poly.entity_id
_entity_poly.type
_entity_poly.pdbx_seq_one_letter_code
_entity_poly.pdbx_strand_id
1 'polypeptide(L)' 'MYQDTEKFVDLDFEQKVRQTAYLLWEKDGRPFGRETDYWFQAIEQEMAARGKDAPSAPPPAAND' A
#
# COMPACT_ATOMS: atom_id res chain seq x y z
N MET A 1 -5.85 4.74 28.44
CA MET A 1 -4.64 5.25 27.74
C MET A 1 -4.23 4.19 26.73
N TYR A 2 -3.88 4.57 25.50
CA TYR A 2 -3.79 3.76 24.27
C TYR A 2 -5.08 3.65 23.46
N GLN A 3 -5.63 4.80 23.10
CA GLN A 3 -6.51 4.95 21.94
C GLN A 3 -5.68 5.35 20.70
N ASP A 4 -4.49 4.74 20.57
CA ASP A 4 -3.45 5.19 19.62
C ASP A 4 -3.06 4.08 18.65
N THR A 5 -3.39 2.82 18.95
CA THR A 5 -3.12 1.70 18.04
C THR A 5 -3.91 1.79 16.74
N GLU A 6 -5.09 2.42 16.74
CA GLU A 6 -5.84 2.68 15.50
C GLU A 6 -5.18 3.75 14.64
N LYS A 7 -4.55 4.76 15.25
CA LYS A 7 -3.88 5.83 14.51
C LYS A 7 -2.54 5.39 13.90
N PHE A 8 -1.82 4.48 14.56
CA PHE A 8 -0.54 3.99 14.07
C PHE A 8 -0.66 3.09 12.83
N VAL A 9 -1.77 2.34 12.67
CA VAL A 9 -1.97 1.53 11.45
C VAL A 9 -2.23 2.40 10.23
N ASP A 10 -2.86 3.57 10.40
CA ASP A 10 -3.10 4.51 9.30
C ASP A 10 -1.86 5.37 8.97
N LEU A 11 -1.03 5.70 9.97
CA LEU A 11 0.21 6.45 9.74
C LEU A 11 1.22 5.65 8.90
N ASP A 12 1.44 4.37 9.21
CA ASP A 12 2.35 3.52 8.42
C ASP A 12 1.84 3.33 6.98
N PHE A 13 0.52 3.16 6.83
CA PHE A 13 -0.13 3.06 5.54
C PHE A 13 0.03 4.35 4.71
N GLU A 14 -0.28 5.52 5.29
CA GLU A 14 -0.13 6.82 4.63
C GLU A 14 1.32 7.10 4.23
N GLN A 15 2.29 6.73 5.09
CA GLN A 15 3.71 6.87 4.78
C GLN A 15 4.11 6.02 3.57
N LYS A 16 3.64 4.78 3.48
CA LYS A 16 3.91 3.92 2.33
C LYS A 16 3.25 4.44 1.06
N VAL A 17 1.98 4.84 1.13
CA VAL A 17 1.27 5.47 0.00
C VAL A 17 2.05 6.67 -0.52
N ARG A 18 2.54 7.54 0.39
CA ARG A 18 3.33 8.71 0.02
C ARG A 18 4.64 8.36 -0.67
N GLN A 19 5.36 7.37 -0.14
CA GLN A 19 6.61 6.90 -0.75
C GLN A 19 6.35 6.31 -2.14
N THR A 20 5.35 5.44 -2.27
CA THR A 20 4.98 4.79 -3.53
C THR A 20 4.53 5.83 -4.56
N ALA A 21 3.68 6.79 -4.18
CA ALA A 21 3.24 7.88 -5.05
C ALA A 21 4.41 8.75 -5.54
N TYR A 22 5.33 9.10 -4.63
CA TYR A 22 6.51 9.90 -4.97
C TYR A 22 7.44 9.14 -5.94
N LEU A 23 7.68 7.85 -5.71
CA LEU A 23 8.50 7.02 -6.58
C LEU A 23 7.90 6.89 -7.98
N LEU A 24 6.59 6.65 -8.08
CA LEU A 24 5.88 6.58 -9.37
C LEU A 24 5.95 7.91 -10.12
N TRP A 25 5.65 9.01 -9.43
CA TRP A 25 5.70 10.35 -10.00
C TRP A 25 7.12 10.76 -10.44
N GLU A 26 8.14 10.43 -9.64
CA GLU A 26 9.54 10.68 -10.00
C GLU A 26 9.98 9.85 -11.22
N LYS A 27 9.57 8.58 -11.28
CA LYS A 27 9.88 7.67 -12.39
C LYS A 27 9.30 8.14 -13.73
N ASP A 28 8.14 8.78 -13.70
CA ASP A 28 7.51 9.39 -14.89
C ASP A 28 8.01 10.81 -15.21
N GLY A 29 9.04 11.30 -14.50
CA GLY A 29 9.67 12.58 -14.79
C GLY A 29 8.96 13.78 -14.15
N ARG A 30 8.22 13.54 -13.07
CA ARG A 30 7.56 14.58 -12.25
C ARG A 30 6.57 15.45 -13.05
N PRO A 31 5.60 14.84 -13.77
CA PRO A 31 4.59 15.60 -14.48
C PRO A 31 3.77 16.46 -13.52
N PHE A 32 3.66 17.75 -13.84
CA PHE A 32 2.88 18.71 -13.05
C PHE A 32 1.38 18.49 -13.26
N GLY A 33 0.59 18.54 -12.19
CA GLY A 33 -0.87 18.38 -12.22
C GLY A 33 -1.35 16.93 -12.28
N ARG A 34 -0.46 15.94 -12.11
CA ARG A 34 -0.80 14.50 -12.05
C ARG A 34 -0.44 13.86 -10.71
N GLU A 35 0.06 14.64 -9.76
CA GLU A 35 0.47 14.17 -8.43
C GLU A 35 -0.65 13.40 -7.74
N THR A 36 -1.90 13.87 -7.92
CA THR A 36 -3.08 13.24 -7.33
C THR A 36 -3.40 11.88 -7.96
N ASP A 37 -3.24 11.73 -9.28
CA ASP A 37 -3.39 10.43 -9.96
C ASP A 37 -2.41 9.39 -9.39
N TYR A 38 -1.14 9.78 -9.22
CA TYR A 38 -0.13 8.90 -8.62
C TYR A 38 -0.41 8.58 -7.16
N TRP A 39 -0.97 9.52 -6.40
CA TRP A 39 -1.42 9.28 -5.03
C TRP A 39 -2.51 8.23 -4.97
N PHE A 40 -3.55 8.32 -5.81
CA PHE A 40 -4.60 7.30 -5.86
C PHE A 40 -4.06 5.94 -6.30
N GLN A 41 -3.18 5.90 -7.30
CA GLN A 41 -2.55 4.68 -7.76
C GLN A 41 -1.73 4.00 -6.65
N ALA A 42 -1.05 4.78 -5.82
CA ALA A 42 -0.31 4.29 -4.66
C ALA A 42 -1.25 3.73 -3.58
N ILE A 43 -2.38 4.39 -3.30
CA ILE A 43 -3.40 3.86 -2.37
C ILE A 43 -3.86 2.47 -2.84
N GLU A 44 -4.20 2.32 -4.12
CA GLU A 44 -4.65 1.03 -4.66
C GLU A 44 -3.57 -0.05 -4.54
N GLN A 45 -2.29 0.29 -4.79
CA GLN A 45 -1.18 -0.64 -4.62
C GLN A 45 -0.98 -1.08 -3.17
N GLU A 46 -0.99 -0.14 -2.22
CA GLU A 46 -0.80 -0.45 -0.80
C GLU A 46 -1.98 -1.25 -0.23
N MET A 47 -3.22 -0.96 -0.65
CA MET A 47 -4.39 -1.76 -0.28
C MET A 47 -4.31 -3.17 -0.86
N ALA A 48 -3.90 -3.31 -2.11
CA ALA A 48 -3.74 -4.62 -2.75
C ALA A 48 -2.59 -5.43 -2.15
N ALA A 49 -1.51 -4.78 -1.71
CA ALA A 49 -0.41 -5.41 -0.98
C ALA A 49 -0.90 -5.98 0.35
N ARG A 50 -1.59 -5.16 1.16
CA ARG A 50 -2.16 -5.57 2.46
C ARG A 50 -3.14 -6.75 2.35
N GLY A 51 -3.88 -6.85 1.24
CA GLY A 51 -4.76 -7.98 0.95
C GLY A 51 -4.04 -9.27 0.51
N LYS A 52 -2.83 -9.15 -0.05
CA LYS A 52 -1.98 -10.30 -0.47
C LYS A 52 -1.15 -10.87 0.67
N ASP A 53 -0.93 -10.10 1.73
CA ASP A 53 -0.24 -10.57 2.95
C ASP A 53 -1.14 -11.44 3.84
N ALA A 54 -2.45 -11.51 3.57
CA ALA A 54 -3.32 -12.53 4.14
C ALA A 54 -2.87 -13.90 3.60
N PRO A 55 -2.55 -14.88 4.45
CA PRO A 55 -2.03 -16.16 3.99
C PRO A 55 -3.09 -16.85 3.13
N SER A 56 -2.95 -16.73 1.82
CA SER A 56 -3.56 -17.67 0.88
C SER A 56 -3.04 -19.04 1.30
N ALA A 57 -3.98 -19.87 1.76
CA ALA A 57 -3.72 -21.21 2.27
C ALA A 57 -2.74 -21.97 1.37
N PRO A 58 -1.80 -22.77 1.93
CA PRO A 58 -1.00 -23.65 1.12
C PRO A 58 -1.93 -24.58 0.31
N PRO A 59 -1.56 -24.96 -0.92
CA PRO A 59 -2.35 -25.91 -1.70
C PRO A 59 -2.53 -27.18 -0.85
N PRO A 60 -3.70 -27.86 -0.92
CA PRO A 60 -3.93 -29.06 -0.14
C PRO A 60 -2.93 -30.12 -0.63
N ALA A 61 -1.83 -30.27 0.11
CA ALA A 61 -0.92 -31.38 -0.05
C ALA A 61 -1.76 -32.64 0.21
N ALA A 62 -1.92 -33.41 -0.86
CA ALA A 62 -2.54 -34.72 -0.84
C ALA A 62 -1.91 -35.53 0.30
N ASN A 63 -2.75 -36.02 1.21
CA ASN A 63 -2.35 -37.05 2.16
C ASN A 63 -2.21 -38.35 1.36
N ASP A 64 -0.98 -38.88 1.32
CA ASP A 64 -0.64 -40.25 0.91
C ASP A 64 -0.73 -41.19 2.13
#